data_AF-W5WCR2-F1
#
_entry.id   AF-W5WCR2-F1
#
_cell.length_a   1.000
_cell.length_b   1.000
_cell.length_c   1.000
_cell.angle_alpha   90.00
_cell.angle_beta   90.00
_cell.angle_gamma   90.00
#
_symmetry.space_group_name_H-M   'P 1'
#
loop_
_entity.id
_entity.type
_entity.pdbx_description
1 polymer ?
#
loop_
_entity_poly.entity_id
_entity_poly.type
_entity_poly.pdbx_seq_one_letter_code
_entity_poly.pdbx_strand_id
1 'polypeptide(L)'
;MVVLPACVQDRDGTKRLLLELHHRQHPLLSTTRRRTRNLFADGGFAGALVDWARTPLRTTIEIVRKPAGQKGFAVIPRKWTVERTLA
;
A
#
# COMPACT_ATOMS: atom_id res chain seq x y z
N MET A 1 -5.82 9.06 -7.82
CA MET A 1 -4.92 10.01 -7.13
C MET A 1 -5.72 10.63 -6.00
N VAL A 2 -5.24 10.52 -4.76
CA VAL A 2 -5.90 11.10 -3.58
C VAL A 2 -5.00 12.23 -3.08
N VAL A 3 -5.57 13.40 -2.85
CA VAL A 3 -4.89 14.56 -2.26
C VAL A 3 -5.53 14.82 -0.90
N LEU A 4 -4.72 14.93 0.14
CA LEU A 4 -5.18 15.12 1.51
C LEU A 4 -4.60 16.41 2.09
N PRO A 5 -5.32 17.06 3.02
CA PRO A 5 -4.78 18.18 3.77
C PRO A 5 -3.49 17.78 4.50
N ALA A 6 -2.54 18.72 4.64
CA ALA A 6 -1.27 18.45 5.30
C ALA A 6 -1.38 18.04 6.78
N CYS A 7 -2.54 18.30 7.41
CA CYS A 7 -2.83 17.86 8.78
C CYS A 7 -3.29 16.41 8.88
N VAL A 8 -3.55 15.73 7.76
CA VAL A 8 -3.91 14.31 7.75
C VAL A 8 -2.65 13.51 7.58
N GLN A 9 -2.36 12.66 8.57
CA GLN A 9 -1.25 11.75 8.46
C GLN A 9 -1.47 10.73 7.33
N ASP A 10 -0.44 10.47 6.54
CA ASP A 10 -0.49 9.50 5.44
C ASP A 10 -1.07 8.13 5.83
N ARG A 11 -0.85 7.69 7.07
CA ARG A 11 -1.39 6.41 7.58
C ARG A 11 -2.92 6.38 7.56
N ASP A 12 -3.57 7.47 7.93
CA ASP A 12 -5.02 7.58 7.97
C ASP A 12 -5.59 7.86 6.58
N GLY A 13 -4.86 8.66 5.81
CA GLY A 13 -5.12 8.86 4.38
C GLY A 13 -5.14 7.58 3.56
N THR A 14 -4.20 6.69 3.86
CA THR A 14 -4.03 5.42 3.13
C THR A 14 -5.21 4.48 3.34
N LYS A 15 -5.86 4.48 4.51
CA LYS A 15 -7.06 3.65 4.74
C LYS A 15 -8.16 3.95 3.72
N ARG A 16 -8.40 5.23 3.42
CA ARG A 16 -9.40 5.65 2.42
C ARG A 16 -9.04 5.14 1.03
N LEU A 17 -7.77 5.26 0.63
CA LEU A 17 -7.28 4.76 -0.65
C LEU A 17 -7.44 3.24 -0.75
N LEU A 18 -7.10 2.50 0.31
CA LEU A 18 -7.22 1.04 0.33
C LEU A 18 -8.67 0.57 0.26
N LEU A 19 -9.60 1.25 0.94
CA LEU A 19 -11.03 0.97 0.83
C LEU A 19 -11.52 1.20 -0.60
N GLU A 20 -11.17 2.34 -1.20
CA GLU A 20 -11.59 2.66 -2.54
C GLU A 20 -11.06 1.64 -3.56
N LEU A 21 -9.79 1.25 -3.45
CA LEU A 21 -9.21 0.17 -4.27
C LEU A 21 -9.95 -1.16 -4.06
N HIS A 22 -10.26 -1.51 -2.81
CA HIS A 22 -10.99 -2.73 -2.50
C HIS A 22 -12.40 -2.74 -3.11
N HIS A 23 -13.13 -1.63 -3.02
CA HIS A 23 -14.46 -1.47 -3.59
C HIS A 23 -14.42 -1.58 -5.12
N ARG A 24 -13.49 -0.90 -5.78
CA ARG A 24 -13.33 -0.98 -7.24
C ARG A 24 -12.94 -2.37 -7.74
N GLN A 25 -12.28 -3.16 -6.92
CA GLN A 25 -11.87 -4.54 -7.23
C GLN A 25 -12.87 -5.58 -6.71
N HIS A 26 -14.05 -5.14 -6.26
CA HIS A 26 -15.06 -6.05 -5.74
C HIS A 26 -15.62 -6.92 -6.89
N PRO A 27 -15.72 -8.26 -6.74
CA PRO A 27 -16.17 -9.18 -7.79
C PRO A 27 -17.54 -8.86 -8.37
N LEU A 28 -18.41 -8.22 -7.57
CA LEU A 28 -19.74 -7.81 -8.02
C LEU A 28 -19.74 -6.51 -8.82
N LEU A 29 -18.67 -5.72 -8.72
CA LEU A 29 -18.56 -4.38 -9.33
C LEU A 29 -17.50 -4.31 -10.45
N SER A 30 -16.65 -5.34 -10.57
CA SER A 30 -15.56 -5.39 -11.55
C SER A 30 -15.58 -6.70 -12.32
N THR A 31 -15.61 -6.60 -13.65
CA THR A 31 -15.41 -7.73 -14.57
C THR A 31 -13.97 -8.25 -14.55
N THR A 32 -13.03 -7.44 -14.04
CA THR A 32 -11.61 -7.81 -13.93
C THR A 32 -11.33 -8.39 -12.55
N ARG A 33 -10.96 -9.67 -12.50
CA ARG A 33 -10.69 -10.41 -11.24
C ARG A 33 -9.35 -10.07 -10.57
N ARG A 34 -8.81 -8.87 -10.78
CA ARG A 34 -7.50 -8.45 -10.24
C ARG A 34 -7.67 -7.80 -8.87
N ARG A 35 -7.58 -8.62 -7.83
CA ARG A 35 -7.52 -8.19 -6.42
C ARG A 35 -6.07 -7.91 -6.04
N THR A 36 -5.81 -6.74 -5.47
CA THR A 36 -4.50 -6.39 -4.91
C THR A 36 -4.36 -6.99 -3.52
N ARG A 37 -3.55 -8.04 -3.41
CA ARG A 37 -3.32 -8.78 -2.16
C ARG A 37 -2.04 -8.38 -1.45
N ASN A 38 -1.07 -7.82 -2.17
CA ASN A 38 0.24 -7.48 -1.64
C ASN A 38 0.57 -6.04 -2.03
N LEU A 39 1.03 -5.26 -1.06
CA LEU A 39 1.45 -3.88 -1.20
C LEU A 39 2.77 -3.69 -0.47
N PHE A 40 3.64 -2.84 -1.01
CA PHE A 40 4.86 -2.42 -0.35
C PHE A 40 4.71 -1.00 0.17
N ALA A 41 5.12 -0.74 1.40
CA ALA A 41 5.12 0.59 1.99
C ALA A 41 6.42 0.84 2.76
N ASP A 42 6.78 2.09 2.98
CA ASP A 42 7.93 2.41 3.82
C ASP A 42 7.62 2.34 5.32
N GLY A 43 8.66 2.53 6.15
CA GLY A 43 8.56 2.45 7.61
C GLY A 43 7.54 3.38 8.26
N GLY A 44 7.16 4.50 7.63
CA GLY A 44 6.16 5.43 8.15
C GLY A 44 4.74 4.87 8.23
N PHE A 45 4.47 3.76 7.54
CA PHE A 45 3.19 3.06 7.48
C PHE A 45 3.12 1.82 8.37
N ALA A 46 4.20 1.52 9.10
CA ALA A 46 4.22 0.38 10.02
C ALA A 46 3.22 0.54 11.18
N GLY A 47 2.84 -0.59 11.78
CA GLY A 47 1.93 -0.64 12.93
C GLY A 47 0.47 -0.84 12.53
N ALA A 48 -0.44 -0.12 13.18
CA ALA A 48 -1.88 -0.38 13.12
C ALA A 48 -2.49 -0.41 11.70
N LEU A 49 -1.90 0.30 10.74
CA LEU A 49 -2.36 0.25 9.34
C LEU A 49 -2.13 -1.12 8.69
N VAL A 50 -1.00 -1.77 8.98
CA VAL A 50 -0.66 -3.10 8.45
C VAL A 50 -1.65 -4.13 8.98
N ASP A 51 -1.91 -4.11 10.28
CA ASP A 51 -2.88 -5.02 10.92
C ASP A 51 -4.30 -4.77 10.42
N TRP A 52 -4.66 -3.49 10.28
CA TRP A 52 -5.96 -3.09 9.74
C TRP A 52 -6.12 -3.46 8.27
N ALA A 53 -5.08 -3.43 7.43
CA ALA A 53 -5.23 -3.86 6.02
C ALA A 53 -5.46 -5.37 5.90
N ARG A 54 -4.87 -6.16 6.81
CA ARG A 54 -4.95 -7.62 6.78
C ARG A 54 -6.35 -8.13 7.12
N THR A 55 -7.05 -7.50 8.07
CA THR A 55 -8.31 -8.03 8.61
C THR A 55 -9.51 -7.75 7.67
N PRO A 56 -9.99 -6.50 7.50
CA PRO A 56 -11.09 -6.17 6.60
C PRO A 56 -10.78 -6.39 5.11
N LEU A 57 -9.56 -6.08 4.64
CA LEU A 57 -9.28 -6.06 3.19
C LEU A 57 -8.61 -7.33 2.68
N ARG A 58 -8.11 -8.18 3.59
CA ARG A 58 -7.28 -9.36 3.25
C ARG A 58 -6.12 -9.00 2.33
N THR A 59 -5.49 -7.84 2.61
CA THR A 59 -4.35 -7.30 1.89
C THR A 59 -3.15 -7.24 2.84
N THR A 60 -2.03 -7.80 2.41
CA THR A 60 -0.75 -7.77 3.11
C THR A 60 0.03 -6.52 2.71
N ILE A 61 0.46 -5.74 3.69
CA ILE A 61 1.38 -4.61 3.50
C ILE A 61 2.75 -5.03 4.01
N GLU A 62 3.73 -5.12 3.11
CA GLU A 62 5.11 -5.37 3.44
C GLU A 62 5.85 -4.04 3.66
N ILE A 63 6.42 -3.89 4.86
CA ILE A 63 7.16 -2.68 5.22
C ILE A 63 8.61 -2.81 4.73
N VAL A 64 8.96 -2.08 3.68
CA VAL A 64 10.31 -1.97 3.15
C VAL A 64 11.10 -0.99 4.01
N ARG A 65 11.99 -1.54 4.83
CA ARG A 65 12.88 -0.76 5.70
C ARG A 65 14.15 -0.35 4.96
N LYS A 66 14.76 0.74 5.42
CA LYS A 66 16.12 1.09 5.00
C LYS A 66 17.11 0.04 5.55
N PRO A 67 18.16 -0.31 4.79
CA PRO A 67 19.28 -1.11 5.30
C PRO A 67 19.82 -0.55 6.62
N ALA A 68 20.08 -1.44 7.59
CA ALA A 68 20.63 -1.04 8.88
C ALA A 68 22.01 -0.37 8.69
N GLY A 69 22.25 0.74 9.40
CA GLY A 69 23.52 1.46 9.34
C GLY A 69 23.71 2.39 8.13
N GLN A 70 22.72 2.52 7.25
CA GLN A 70 22.80 3.45 6.12
C GLN A 70 22.86 4.91 6.60
N LYS A 71 23.97 5.60 6.31
CA LYS A 71 24.12 7.05 6.45
C LYS A 71 24.01 7.70 5.07
N GLY A 72 23.19 8.75 4.94
CA GLY A 72 22.96 9.43 3.67
C GLY A 72 21.96 8.72 2.75
N PHE A 73 21.88 9.18 1.50
CA PHE A 73 20.98 8.66 0.48
C PHE A 73 21.51 7.34 -0.09
N ALA A 74 20.65 6.33 -0.20
CA ALA A 74 20.96 5.12 -0.97
C ALA A 74 19.73 4.72 -1.77
N VAL A 75 19.99 4.30 -3.00
CA VAL A 75 18.98 3.79 -3.91
C VAL A 75 18.53 2.44 -3.39
N ILE A 76 17.22 2.30 -3.12
CA ILE A 76 16.60 1.01 -2.85
C ILE A 76 16.19 0.44 -4.20
N PRO A 77 16.87 -0.60 -4.73
CA PRO A 77 16.81 -0.95 -6.15
C PRO A 77 15.45 -1.44 -6.67
N ARG A 78 14.39 -1.52 -5.86
CA ARG A 78 13.05 -2.00 -6.27
C ARG A 78 11.88 -1.35 -5.52
N LYS A 79 12.01 -0.09 -5.07
CA LYS A 79 11.01 0.55 -4.20
C LYS A 79 9.63 0.77 -4.85
N TRP A 80 9.57 0.85 -6.19
CA TRP A 80 8.34 1.14 -6.95
C TRP A 80 8.16 0.22 -8.16
N THR A 81 8.48 -1.06 -8.03
CA THR A 81 8.19 -2.02 -9.11
C THR A 81 6.69 -2.36 -9.07
N VAL A 82 5.89 -1.70 -9.91
CA VAL A 82 4.53 -2.15 -10.20
C VAL A 82 4.65 -3.35 -11.13
N GLU A 83 4.51 -4.57 -10.61
CA GLU A 83 4.40 -5.75 -11.45
C GLU A 83 3.09 -5.67 -12.25
N ARG A 84 3.20 -5.22 -13.52
CA ARG A 84 2.12 -5.30 -14.48
C ARG A 84 2.23 -6.65 -15.18
N THR A 85 1.46 -7.63 -14.71
CA THR A 85 1.17 -8.81 -15.52
C THR A 85 0.28 -8.35 -16.68
N LEU A 86 0.89 -8.05 -17.82
CA LEU A 86 0.19 -7.85 -19.09
C LEU A 86 -0.28 -9.23 -19.56
N ALA A 87 -1.59 -9.38 -19.73
CA ALA A 87 -2.22 -10.52 -20.40
C ALA A 87 -3.08 -9.92 -21.52
#